data_AF-A0A179UTP9-F1
#
_entry.id   AF-A0A179UTP9-F1
#
_cell.length_a   1.000
_cell.length_b   1.000
_cell.length_c   1.000
_cell.angle_alpha   90.00
_cell.angle_beta   90.00
_cell.angle_gamma   90.00
#
_symmetry.space_group_name_H-M   'P 1'
#
loop_
_entity.id
_entity.type
_entity.pdbx_description
1 polymer ?
#
loop_
_entity_poly.entity_id
_entity_poly.type
_entity_poly.pdbx_seq_one_letter_code
_entity_poly.pdbx_strand_id
1 'polypeptide(L)'
;MSRVTIANLPRMSRDTLAAMLLTPTNANTLAIVDVRDSDHVGGHIFTSTWQPSATLGRHMPELINSLRDKEKVVFHCALSQERGPSAALKYIREREQVLGKEESAKQTVFVLDGGFVRWQEKYGEDQRLTQGYVKDIWED
;
A
#
# COMPACT_ATOMS: atom_id res chain seq x y z
N MET A 1 9.67 -19.70 6.52
CA MET A 1 8.31 -19.17 6.66
C MET A 1 8.38 -17.95 7.54
N SER A 2 8.12 -16.78 6.96
CA SER A 2 8.00 -15.51 7.65
C SER A 2 7.17 -15.64 8.93
N ARG A 3 7.69 -15.09 10.03
CA ARG A 3 6.98 -15.05 11.33
C ARG A 3 5.88 -13.96 11.37
N VAL A 4 5.63 -13.29 10.25
CA VAL A 4 4.63 -12.22 10.16
C VAL A 4 3.23 -12.80 10.03
N THR A 5 2.34 -12.35 10.90
CA THR A 5 0.91 -12.66 10.97
C THR A 5 0.12 -11.35 10.90
N ILE A 6 -1.21 -11.43 10.76
CA ILE A 6 -2.07 -10.23 10.75
C ILE A 6 -1.86 -9.40 12.03
N ALA A 7 -1.66 -10.07 13.18
CA ALA A 7 -1.55 -9.42 14.48
C ALA A 7 -0.25 -8.61 14.67
N ASN A 8 0.84 -8.98 13.98
CA ASN A 8 2.14 -8.31 14.12
C ASN A 8 2.59 -7.57 12.86
N LEU A 9 1.71 -7.48 11.85
CA LEU A 9 1.99 -6.77 10.61
C LEU A 9 2.11 -5.26 10.90
N PRO A 10 3.24 -4.61 10.55
CA PRO A 10 3.43 -3.19 10.82
C PRO A 10 2.33 -2.32 10.19
N ARG A 11 1.84 -1.34 10.94
CA ARG A 11 0.85 -0.35 10.49
C ARG A 11 1.51 1.02 10.35
N MET A 12 1.08 1.77 9.36
CA MET A 12 1.52 3.15 9.14
C MET A 12 0.32 4.09 9.18
N SER A 13 0.41 5.20 9.92
CA SER A 13 -0.67 6.19 9.96
C SER A 13 -0.69 7.04 8.68
N ARG A 14 -1.86 7.63 8.38
CA ARG A 14 -2.02 8.59 7.26
C ARG A 14 -1.06 9.78 7.36
N ASP A 15 -0.80 10.25 8.58
CA ASP A 15 0.07 11.40 8.81
C ASP A 15 1.54 11.08 8.54
N THR A 16 2.01 9.91 8.97
CA THR A 16 3.37 9.45 8.68
C THR A 16 3.56 9.23 7.18
N LEU A 17 2.59 8.61 6.50
CA LEU A 17 2.67 8.38 5.06
C LEU A 17 2.68 9.72 4.27
N ALA A 18 1.81 10.66 4.64
CA ALA A 18 1.78 11.99 4.03
C ALA A 18 3.11 12.74 4.20
N ALA A 19 3.69 12.72 5.40
CA ALA A 19 5.00 13.31 5.65
C ALA A 19 6.11 12.65 4.82
N MET A 20 6.07 11.33 4.65
CA MET A 20 7.02 10.62 3.80
C MET A 20 6.89 10.99 2.32
N LEU A 21 5.66 11.12 1.80
CA LEU A 21 5.39 11.53 0.42
C LEU A 21 5.85 12.95 0.12
N LEU A 22 5.70 13.86 1.08
CA LEU A 22 6.15 15.26 0.93
C LEU A 22 7.68 15.42 1.08
N THR A 23 8.39 14.37 1.51
CA THR A 23 9.85 14.38 1.66
C THR A 23 10.52 13.86 0.38
N PRO A 24 11.20 14.70 -0.42
CA PRO A 24 11.71 14.32 -1.75
C PRO A 24 12.65 13.11 -1.75
N THR A 25 13.43 12.94 -0.69
CA THR A 25 14.40 11.83 -0.53
C THR A 25 13.72 10.46 -0.53
N ASN A 26 12.45 10.37 -0.15
CA ASN A 26 11.74 9.09 -0.04
C ASN A 26 11.05 8.64 -1.35
N ALA A 27 11.01 9.49 -2.38
CA ALA A 27 10.28 9.20 -3.63
C ALA A 27 10.75 7.90 -4.30
N ASN A 28 12.04 7.57 -4.18
CA ASN A 28 12.61 6.37 -4.75
C ASN A 28 12.59 5.15 -3.82
N THR A 29 12.46 5.35 -2.50
CA THR A 29 12.55 4.27 -1.50
C THR A 29 11.19 3.78 -1.00
N LEU A 30 10.14 4.58 -1.19
CA LEU A 30 8.76 4.25 -0.84
C LEU A 30 7.99 3.76 -2.06
N ALA A 31 7.12 2.75 -1.85
CA ALA A 31 6.08 2.37 -2.80
C ALA A 31 4.75 2.18 -2.06
N ILE A 32 3.66 2.56 -2.71
CA ILE A 32 2.30 2.46 -2.19
C ILE A 32 1.52 1.55 -3.14
N VAL A 33 0.88 0.52 -2.60
CA VAL A 33 0.11 -0.46 -3.36
C VAL A 33 -1.35 -0.39 -2.92
N ASP A 34 -2.20 0.07 -3.83
CA ASP A 34 -3.65 0.12 -3.63
C ASP A 34 -4.27 -1.18 -4.13
N VAL A 35 -4.84 -1.96 -3.22
CA VAL A 35 -5.47 -3.26 -3.55
C VAL A 35 -7.00 -3.21 -3.55
N ARG A 36 -7.59 -2.01 -3.65
CA ARG A 36 -9.03 -1.86 -3.93
C ARG A 36 -9.38 -2.47 -5.28
N ASP A 37 -10.62 -2.93 -5.40
CA ASP A 37 -11.16 -3.54 -6.61
C ASP A 37 -12.00 -2.50 -7.35
N SER A 38 -13.33 -2.68 -7.44
CA SER A 38 -14.23 -1.66 -8.02
C SER A 38 -14.32 -0.37 -7.17
N ASP A 39 -13.98 -0.46 -5.88
CA ASP A 39 -13.95 0.64 -4.92
C ASP A 39 -12.70 1.54 -5.03
N HIS A 40 -11.90 1.36 -6.09
CA HIS A 40 -10.78 2.25 -6.40
C HIS A 40 -11.24 3.63 -6.93
N VAL A 41 -12.47 3.72 -7.45
CA VAL A 41 -13.11 4.96 -7.89
C VAL A 41 -13.19 6.00 -6.76
N GLY A 42 -13.17 7.29 -7.11
CA GLY A 42 -13.27 8.40 -6.16
C GLY A 42 -11.93 8.96 -5.67
N GLY A 43 -10.82 8.47 -6.24
CA GLY A 43 -9.47 8.99 -6.01
C GLY A 43 -8.54 7.97 -5.40
N HIS A 44 -7.24 8.25 -5.46
CA HIS A 44 -6.18 7.38 -4.98
C HIS A 44 -4.98 8.19 -4.50
N ILE A 45 -4.12 7.56 -3.69
CA ILE A 45 -2.95 8.21 -3.12
C ILE A 45 -1.96 8.53 -4.25
N PHE A 46 -1.38 9.72 -4.23
CA PHE A 46 -0.40 10.14 -5.22
C PHE A 46 0.76 9.13 -5.27
N THR A 47 1.16 8.73 -6.48
CA THR A 47 2.16 7.67 -6.78
C THR A 47 1.79 6.23 -6.43
N SER A 48 0.56 5.95 -5.94
CA SER A 48 0.16 4.57 -5.67
C SER A 48 0.01 3.75 -6.94
N THR A 49 0.50 2.52 -6.93
CA THR A 49 0.25 1.54 -7.98
C THR A 49 -1.02 0.76 -7.66
N TRP A 50 -1.99 0.77 -8.57
CA TRP A 50 -3.21 0.00 -8.42
C TRP A 50 -2.98 -1.48 -8.78
N GLN A 51 -3.24 -2.37 -7.81
CA GLN A 51 -3.06 -3.81 -7.90
C GLN A 51 -4.26 -4.52 -7.25
N PRO A 52 -5.41 -4.65 -7.95
CA PRO A 52 -6.65 -5.17 -7.39
C PRO A 52 -6.49 -6.51 -6.66
N SER A 53 -7.09 -6.63 -5.48
CA SER A 53 -6.96 -7.84 -4.67
C SER A 53 -7.45 -9.10 -5.39
N ALA A 54 -8.48 -8.97 -6.24
CA ALA A 54 -9.05 -10.07 -7.03
C ALA A 54 -8.06 -10.68 -8.03
N THR A 55 -7.13 -9.89 -8.57
CA THR A 55 -6.14 -10.33 -9.58
C THR A 55 -4.71 -10.36 -9.07
N LEU A 56 -4.45 -9.85 -7.86
CA LEU A 56 -3.12 -9.69 -7.27
C LEU A 56 -2.27 -10.97 -7.32
N GLY A 57 -2.88 -12.15 -7.13
CA GLY A 57 -2.16 -13.42 -7.19
C GLY A 57 -1.51 -13.71 -8.54
N ARG A 58 -2.12 -13.27 -9.65
CA ARG A 58 -1.57 -13.45 -11.01
C ARG A 58 -0.39 -12.52 -11.27
N HIS A 59 -0.43 -11.32 -10.69
CA HIS A 59 0.57 -10.26 -10.90
C HIS A 59 1.65 -10.23 -9.83
N MET A 60 1.58 -11.09 -8.81
CA MET A 60 2.53 -11.07 -7.69
C MET A 60 4.00 -11.21 -8.13
N PRO A 61 4.37 -12.07 -9.09
CA PRO A 61 5.77 -12.15 -9.55
C PRO A 61 6.28 -10.83 -10.14
N GLU A 62 5.45 -10.16 -10.94
CA GLU A 62 5.76 -8.85 -11.54
C GLU A 62 5.86 -7.78 -10.45
N LEU A 63 4.94 -7.80 -9.49
CA LEU A 63 4.93 -6.88 -8.36
C LEU A 63 6.21 -7.02 -7.52
N ILE A 64 6.61 -8.25 -7.16
CA ILE A 64 7.85 -8.52 -6.42
C ILE A 64 9.07 -7.99 -7.17
N ASN A 65 9.11 -8.15 -8.50
CA ASN A 65 10.22 -7.64 -9.29
C ASN A 65 10.23 -6.11 -9.33
N SER A 66 9.08 -5.46 -9.55
CA SER A 66 8.95 -4.00 -9.61
C SER A 66 9.27 -3.30 -8.28
N LEU A 67 9.01 -3.97 -7.17
CA LEU A 67 9.22 -3.43 -5.82
C LEU A 67 10.54 -3.90 -5.19
N ARG A 68 11.39 -4.63 -5.92
CA ARG A 68 12.58 -5.28 -5.37
C ARG A 68 13.49 -4.32 -4.62
N ASP A 69 13.75 -3.16 -5.21
CA ASP A 69 14.71 -2.16 -4.71
C ASP A 69 14.08 -1.12 -3.77
N LYS A 70 12.79 -1.29 -3.44
CA LYS A 70 12.09 -0.39 -2.51
C LYS A 70 12.41 -0.77 -1.08
N GLU A 71 12.71 0.21 -0.23
CA GLU A 71 12.96 -0.02 1.19
C GLU A 71 11.64 -0.19 1.95
N LYS A 72 10.61 0.58 1.58
CA LYS A 72 9.31 0.60 2.25
C LYS A 72 8.19 0.36 1.25
N VAL A 73 7.32 -0.60 1.55
CA VAL A 73 6.12 -0.88 0.75
C VAL A 73 4.90 -0.77 1.65
N VAL A 74 3.93 0.06 1.26
CA VAL A 74 2.71 0.30 2.03
C VAL A 74 1.52 -0.24 1.23
N PHE A 75 0.88 -1.28 1.74
CA PHE A 75 -0.38 -1.78 1.18
C PHE A 75 -1.58 -1.06 1.81
N HIS A 76 -2.63 -0.84 1.03
CA HIS A 76 -3.90 -0.38 1.59
C HIS A 76 -5.08 -0.88 0.76
N CYS A 77 -6.28 -0.87 1.36
CA CYS A 77 -7.53 -0.95 0.61
C CYS A 77 -8.44 0.23 1.00
N ALA A 78 -9.77 0.07 0.97
CA ALA A 78 -10.69 1.11 1.45
C ALA A 78 -10.54 1.37 2.96
N LEU A 79 -10.67 0.31 3.78
CA LEU A 79 -10.61 0.40 5.26
C LEU A 79 -9.34 -0.22 5.86
N SER A 80 -8.58 -0.97 5.05
CA SER A 80 -7.40 -1.75 5.47
C SER A 80 -7.66 -2.73 6.62
N GLN A 81 -8.84 -3.35 6.66
CA GLN A 81 -9.21 -4.36 7.67
C GLN A 81 -9.00 -5.80 7.19
N GLU A 82 -9.20 -6.08 5.89
CA GLU A 82 -9.11 -7.44 5.34
C GLU A 82 -8.19 -7.50 4.11
N ARG A 83 -8.59 -6.88 2.99
CA ARG A 83 -7.87 -6.94 1.70
C ARG A 83 -6.43 -6.41 1.81
N GLY A 84 -6.23 -5.26 2.45
CA GLY A 84 -4.90 -4.67 2.67
C GLY A 84 -3.95 -5.59 3.45
N PRO A 85 -4.30 -6.03 4.67
CA PRO A 85 -3.49 -6.99 5.43
C PRO A 85 -3.25 -8.32 4.72
N SER A 86 -4.26 -8.86 4.05
CA SER A 86 -4.16 -10.14 3.34
C SER A 86 -3.18 -10.04 2.15
N ALA A 87 -3.27 -8.97 1.37
CA ALA A 87 -2.37 -8.68 0.26
C ALA A 87 -0.92 -8.52 0.72
N ALA A 88 -0.70 -7.73 1.78
CA ALA A 88 0.62 -7.53 2.36
C ALA A 88 1.25 -8.85 2.84
N LEU A 89 0.49 -9.69 3.56
CA LEU A 89 0.98 -11.00 4.01
C LEU A 89 1.30 -11.93 2.86
N LYS A 90 0.46 -11.95 1.83
CA LYS A 90 0.69 -12.74 0.64
C LYS A 90 1.99 -12.31 -0.05
N TYR A 91 2.16 -11.01 -0.25
CA TYR A 91 3.38 -10.43 -0.81
C TYR A 91 4.63 -10.78 0.01
N ILE A 92 4.60 -10.64 1.34
CA ILE A 92 5.73 -10.99 2.23
C ILE A 92 6.13 -12.46 2.05
N ARG A 93 5.15 -13.37 2.01
CA ARG A 93 5.39 -14.81 1.90
C ARG A 93 5.97 -15.18 0.54
N GLU A 94 5.38 -14.67 -0.53
CA GLU A 94 5.85 -14.95 -1.90
C GLU A 94 7.22 -14.29 -2.15
N ARG A 95 7.47 -13.08 -1.66
CA ARG A 95 8.78 -12.43 -1.73
C ARG A 95 9.86 -13.24 -1.03
N GLU A 96 9.60 -13.78 0.17
CA GLU A 96 10.53 -14.67 0.89
C GLU A 96 10.79 -15.96 0.10
N GLN A 97 9.76 -16.53 -0.54
CA GLN A 97 9.91 -17.74 -1.36
C GLN A 97 10.75 -17.50 -2.62
N VAL A 98 10.57 -16.35 -3.28
CA VAL A 98 11.22 -16.03 -4.56
C VAL A 98 12.65 -15.49 -4.37
N LEU A 99 12.86 -14.61 -3.39
CA LEU A 99 14.13 -13.89 -3.20
C LEU A 99 14.96 -14.44 -2.04
N GLY A 100 14.39 -15.33 -1.23
CA GLY A 100 15.02 -15.81 0.00
C GLY A 100 14.87 -14.83 1.17
N LYS A 101 15.15 -15.34 2.37
CA LYS A 101 14.91 -14.63 3.63
C LYS A 101 15.76 -13.38 3.80
N GLU A 102 17.03 -13.43 3.39
CA GLU A 102 17.99 -12.32 3.56
C GLU A 102 17.60 -11.12 2.70
N GLU A 103 17.34 -11.34 1.41
CA GLU A 103 16.86 -10.27 0.53
C GLU A 103 15.45 -9.80 0.93
N SER A 104 14.60 -10.68 1.46
CA SER A 104 13.29 -10.30 2.00
C SER A 104 13.34 -9.43 3.24
N ALA A 105 14.40 -9.54 4.05
CA ALA A 105 14.54 -8.74 5.26
C ALA A 105 14.95 -7.28 5.01
N LYS A 106 15.44 -6.95 3.80
CA LYS A 106 15.87 -5.57 3.44
C LYS A 106 14.71 -4.61 3.22
N GLN A 107 13.48 -5.13 3.05
CA GLN A 107 12.29 -4.33 2.78
C GLN A 107 11.31 -4.42 3.95
N THR A 108 10.80 -3.28 4.38
CA THR A 108 9.75 -3.23 5.40
C THR A 108 8.38 -3.04 4.73
N VAL A 109 7.46 -3.96 5.03
CA VAL A 109 6.10 -3.93 4.51
C VAL A 109 5.16 -3.42 5.59
N PHE A 110 4.32 -2.45 5.25
CA PHE A 110 3.33 -1.85 6.12
C PHE A 110 1.93 -1.99 5.53
N VAL A 111 0.93 -1.83 6.39
CA VAL A 111 -0.44 -1.54 5.96
C VAL A 111 -0.86 -0.14 6.43
N LEU A 112 -1.44 0.65 5.53
CA LEU A 112 -1.97 1.97 5.87
C LEU A 112 -3.17 1.83 6.79
N ASP A 113 -3.11 2.47 7.95
CA ASP A 113 -4.17 2.41 8.93
C ASP A 113 -5.42 3.18 8.49
N GLY A 114 -6.58 2.52 8.59
CA GLY A 114 -7.87 3.04 8.12
C GLY A 114 -8.05 3.15 6.61
N GLY A 115 -7.05 2.73 5.82
CA GLY A 115 -7.11 2.68 4.36
C GLY A 115 -7.39 4.04 3.70
N PHE A 116 -7.91 3.98 2.47
CA PHE A 116 -8.21 5.18 1.70
C PHE A 116 -9.35 6.02 2.30
N VAL A 117 -10.30 5.40 3.03
CA VAL A 117 -11.40 6.14 3.68
C VAL A 117 -10.85 7.16 4.68
N ARG A 118 -9.94 6.74 5.58
CA ARG A 118 -9.29 7.69 6.49
C ARG A 118 -8.30 8.61 5.78
N TRP A 119 -7.70 8.17 4.69
CA TRP A 119 -6.81 9.05 3.93
C TRP A 119 -7.58 10.25 3.39
N GLN A 120 -8.67 10.00 2.68
CA GLN A 120 -9.41 11.02 1.95
C GLN A 120 -10.10 12.03 2.89
N GLU A 121 -10.54 11.59 4.08
CA GLU A 121 -11.09 12.48 5.13
C GLU A 121 -10.20 13.69 5.45
N LYS A 122 -8.88 13.52 5.33
CA LYS A 122 -7.89 14.55 5.69
C LYS A 122 -7.11 15.09 4.50
N TYR A 123 -6.77 14.22 3.55
CA TYR A 123 -5.86 14.55 2.45
C TYR A 123 -6.53 14.43 1.07
N GLY A 124 -7.84 14.19 1.00
CA GLY A 124 -8.56 14.00 -0.27
C GLY A 124 -8.41 15.18 -1.22
N GLU A 125 -8.57 16.40 -0.70
CA GLU A 125 -8.46 17.63 -1.50
C GLU A 125 -7.00 18.10 -1.75
N ASP A 126 -6.00 17.51 -1.09
CA ASP A 126 -4.60 17.88 -1.30
C ASP A 126 -4.04 17.18 -2.55
N GLN A 127 -3.96 17.91 -3.66
CA GLN A 127 -3.47 17.39 -4.95
C GLN A 127 -2.01 16.92 -4.94
N ARG A 128 -1.22 17.29 -3.92
CA ARG A 128 0.16 16.79 -3.76
C ARG A 128 0.18 15.36 -3.22
N LEU A 129 -0.92 14.95 -2.60
CA LEU A 129 -1.06 13.71 -1.83
C LEU A 129 -2.13 12.78 -2.41
N THR A 130 -3.11 13.30 -3.13
CA THR A 130 -4.24 12.55 -3.69
C THR A 130 -4.46 12.95 -5.16
N GLN A 131 -4.68 11.95 -6.01
CA GLN A 131 -4.95 12.14 -7.44
C GLN A 131 -6.35 11.61 -7.77
N GLY A 132 -7.03 12.27 -8.71
CA GLY A 132 -8.34 11.83 -9.20
C GLY A 132 -9.45 11.86 -8.14
N TYR A 133 -9.29 12.67 -7.09
CA TYR A 133 -10.28 12.80 -6.03
C TYR A 133 -11.59 13.36 -6.58
N VAL A 134 -12.70 12.68 -6.30
CA VAL A 134 -14.04 13.09 -6.70
C VAL A 134 -14.83 13.33 -5.42
N LYS A 135 -14.92 14.59 -5.00
CA LYS A 135 -15.51 14.99 -3.72
C LYS A 135 -16.94 14.46 -3.55
N ASP A 136 -17.75 14.54 -4.60
CA ASP A 136 -19.15 14.10 -4.63
C ASP A 136 -19.35 12.60 -4.34
N ILE A 137 -18.30 11.77 -4.45
CA ILE A 137 -18.37 10.33 -4.08
C ILE A 137 -18.24 10.14 -2.56
N TRP A 138 -17.74 11.15 -1.84
CA TRP A 138 -17.41 11.10 -0.42
C TRP A 138 -18.25 12.05 0.44
N GLU A 139 -19.00 12.96 -0.18
CA GLU A 139 -20.03 13.76 0.49
C GLU A 139 -21.33 12.96 0.52
N ASP A 140 -21.85 12.72 1.73
CA ASP A 140 -23.22 12.23 1.96
C ASP A 140 -24.25 13.36 1.80
#